data_AF-A0A5E4IQC2-F1
#
_entry.id   AF-A0A5E4IQC2-F1
#
_cell.length_a   1.000
_cell.length_b   1.000
_cell.length_c   1.000
_cell.angle_alpha   90.00
_cell.angle_beta   90.00
_cell.angle_gamma   90.00
#
_symmetry.space_group_name_H-M   'P 1'
#
loop_
_entity.id
_entity.type
_entity.pdbx_description
1 polymer ?
#
loop_
_entity_poly.entity_id
_entity_poly.type
_entity_poly.pdbx_seq_one_letter_code
_entity_poly.pdbx_strand_id
1 'polypeptide(L)' 'MVRKPFGGYTISFKGCDDTLQEVFGSSPITPSEMTKKIWAYVKRKKIAG' A
#
# COMPACT_ATOMS: atom_id res chain seq x y z
N MET A 1 11.24 9.12 22.03
CA MET A 1 10.52 10.33 21.56
C MET A 1 9.67 9.94 20.36
N VAL A 2 8.34 9.96 20.49
CA VAL A 2 7.43 9.69 19.36
C VAL A 2 7.43 10.93 18.47
N ARG A 3 7.92 10.81 17.23
CA ARG A 3 7.87 11.91 16.26
C ARG A 3 6.40 12.22 15.97
N LYS A 4 6.03 13.51 15.99
CA LYS A 4 4.69 13.94 15.61
C LYS A 4 4.40 13.46 14.18
N PRO A 5 3.18 12.93 13.91
CA PRO A 5 2.81 12.49 12.57
C PRO A 5 2.86 13.66 11.59
N PHE A 6 3.33 13.41 10.38
CA PHE A 6 3.37 14.42 9.32
C PHE A 6 1.94 14.88 9.01
N GLY A 7 1.66 16.17 9.19
CA GLY A 7 0.37 16.77 8.85
C GLY A 7 -0.84 16.29 9.67
N GLY A 8 -0.64 15.65 10.82
CA GLY A 8 -1.74 15.21 11.70
C GLY A 8 -2.38 13.86 11.32
N TYR A 9 -1.89 13.20 10.26
CA TYR A 9 -2.36 11.86 9.87
C TYR A 9 -1.38 10.78 10.31
N THR A 10 -1.91 9.66 10.80
CA THR A 10 -1.12 8.47 11.16
C THR A 10 -1.45 7.34 10.20
N ILE A 11 -0.42 6.66 9.69
CA ILE A 11 -0.58 5.44 8.89
C ILE A 11 -0.43 4.25 9.85
N SER A 12 -1.43 3.36 9.87
CA SER A 12 -1.38 2.11 10.62
C SER A 12 -1.36 0.95 9.64
N PHE A 13 -0.39 0.05 9.81
CA PHE A 13 -0.29 -1.20 9.05
C PHE A 13 -0.82 -2.39 9.86
N LYS A 14 -1.50 -2.16 10.98
CA LYS A 14 -2.01 -3.23 11.85
C LYS A 14 -3.00 -4.10 11.08
N GLY A 15 -2.72 -5.40 10.98
CA GLY A 15 -3.54 -6.37 10.23
C GLY A 15 -3.31 -6.38 8.72
N CYS A 16 -2.24 -5.73 8.24
CA CYS A 16 -1.79 -5.87 6.85
C CYS A 16 -0.79 -7.01 6.75
N ASP A 17 -1.27 -8.18 6.31
CA ASP A 17 -0.44 -9.37 6.12
C ASP A 17 -0.08 -9.62 4.65
N ASP A 18 -0.63 -8.82 3.72
CA ASP A 18 -0.36 -8.94 2.29
C ASP A 18 1.11 -8.60 1.98
N THR A 19 1.77 -9.46 1.20
CA THR A 19 3.18 -9.26 0.86
C THR A 19 3.36 -8.34 -0.34
N LEU A 20 4.52 -7.67 -0.45
CA LEU A 20 4.85 -6.90 -1.65
C LEU A 20 4.84 -7.76 -2.91
N GLN A 21 5.22 -9.04 -2.80
CA GLN A 21 5.19 -9.97 -3.91
C GLN A 21 3.76 -10.34 -4.32
N GLU A 22 2.81 -10.41 -3.39
CA GLU A 22 1.38 -10.58 -3.70
C GLU A 22 0.76 -9.35 -4.36
N VAL A 23 1.19 -8.15 -3.95
CA VAL A 23 0.67 -6.88 -4.51
C VAL A 23 1.30 -6.56 -5.87
N PHE A 24 2.62 -6.74 -5.99
CA PHE A 24 3.42 -6.28 -7.12
C PHE A 24 3.94 -7.40 -8.03
N GLY A 25 3.95 -8.65 -7.59
CA GLY A 25 4.63 -9.76 -8.26
C GLY A 25 6.13 -9.80 -7.97
N SER A 26 6.81 -10.83 -8.48
CA SER A 26 8.25 -11.07 -8.24
C SER A 26 9.17 -10.38 -9.26
N SER A 27 8.62 -9.97 -10.41
CA SER A 27 9.41 -9.33 -11.46
C SER A 27 9.60 -7.84 -11.19
N PRO A 28 10.74 -7.25 -11.59
CA PRO A 28 10.91 -5.81 -11.59
C PRO A 28 9.79 -5.13 -12.39
N ILE A 29 9.23 -4.06 -11.84
CA ILE A 29 8.18 -3.27 -12.47
C ILE A 29 8.55 -1.80 -12.50
N THR A 30 7.99 -1.07 -13.45
CA THR A 30 8.12 0.38 -13.53
C THR A 30 7.28 1.08 -12.45
N PRO A 31 7.61 2.32 -12.07
CA PRO A 31 6.79 3.10 -11.13
C PRO A 31 5.32 3.31 -11.59
N SER A 32 5.09 3.39 -12.91
CA SER A 32 3.74 3.48 -13.48
C SER A 32 2.92 2.22 -13.21
N GLU A 33 3.52 1.05 -13.42
CA GLU A 33 2.90 -0.24 -13.11
C GLU A 33 2.68 -0.41 -11.61
N MET A 34 3.63 0.03 -10.78
CA MET A 34 3.48 0.02 -9.33
C MET A 34 2.23 0.79 -8.90
N THR A 35 2.02 2.01 -9.42
CA THR A 35 0.84 2.83 -9.14
C THR A 35 -0.46 2.13 -9.56
N LYS A 36 -0.48 1.52 -10.75
CA LYS A 36 -1.65 0.76 -11.25
C LYS A 36 -1.97 -0.43 -10.34
N LYS A 37 -0.95 -1.18 -9.89
CA LYS A 37 -1.11 -2.35 -9.02
C LYS A 37 -1.63 -1.97 -7.64
N ILE A 38 -1.20 -0.85 -7.06
CA ILE A 38 -1.76 -0.31 -5.81
C ILE A 38 -3.26 -0.04 -5.97
N TRP A 39 -3.65 0.69 -7.01
CA TRP A 39 -5.08 1.00 -7.25
C TRP A 39 -5.92 -0.26 -7.47
N ALA A 40 -5.39 -1.24 -8.20
CA ALA A 40 -6.05 -2.52 -8.39
C ALA A 40 -6.22 -3.26 -7.06
N TYR A 41 -5.19 -3.29 -6.22
CA TYR A 41 -5.23 -3.92 -4.90
C TYR A 41 -6.25 -3.24 -3.97
N VAL A 42 -6.24 -1.92 -3.88
CA VAL A 42 -7.18 -1.12 -3.07
C VAL A 42 -8.63 -1.39 -3.46
N LYS A 43 -8.93 -1.38 -4.77
CA LYS A 43 -10.27 -1.68 -5.30
C LYS A 43 -10.70 -3.11 -4.97
N ARG A 44 -9.80 -4.08 -5.16
CA ARG A 44 -10.09 -5.51 -4.96
C ARG A 44 -10.37 -5.85 -3.49
N LYS A 45 -9.68 -5.20 -2.57
CA LYS A 45 -9.86 -5.35 -1.11
C LYS A 45 -10.95 -4.43 -0.53
N LYS A 46 -11.59 -3.60 -1.36
CA LYS A 46 -12.60 -2.60 -0.95
C LYS A 46 -12.11 -1.69 0.19
N ILE A 47 -10.82 -1.34 0.17
CA ILE A 47 -10.19 -0.49 1.20
C ILE A 47 -10.57 0.97 0.99
N ALA A 48 -10.80 1.37 -0.26
CA ALA A 48 -11.44 2.65 -0.56
C ALA A 48 -12.95 2.50 -0.38
N GLY A 49 -13.45 3.01 0.75
CA GLY A 49 -14.86 3.32 0.96
C GLY A 49 -15.22 4.67 0.35
#